data_AF-A0A7X4JU00-F1
#
_entry.id   AF-A0A7X4JU00-F1
#
_cell.length_a   1.000
_cell.length_b   1.000
_cell.length_c   1.000
_cell.angle_alpha   90.00
_cell.angle_beta   90.00
_cell.angle_gamma   90.00
#
_symmetry.space_group_name_H-M   'P 1'
#
loop_
_entity.id
_entity.type
_entity.pdbx_description
1 polymer ?
#
loop_
_entity_poly.entity_id
_entity_poly.type
_entity_poly.pdbx_seq_one_letter_code
_entity_poly.pdbx_strand_id
1 'polypeptide(L)'
;MRDFLAQTLAESPTREWMVYLLGNVPGLPPIAQSFHIMGIAAVVGSIVMVDLKFLGVALPNQNVSEMIRRLLPWTWYALAVNAATGLIFVLARPIRYFYNP
;
A
#
# COMPACT_ATOMS: atom_id res chain seq x y z
N MET A 1 -21.31 -6.41 -10.23
CA MET A 1 -20.49 -5.19 -10.05
C MET A 1 -19.01 -5.48 -10.23
N ARG A 2 -18.43 -6.49 -9.55
CA ARG A 2 -17.02 -6.90 -9.73
C ARG A 2 -16.66 -7.23 -11.18
N ASP A 3 -17.50 -7.97 -11.89
CA ASP A 3 -17.21 -8.35 -13.29
C ASP A 3 -17.20 -7.16 -14.24
N PHE A 4 -18.17 -6.26 -14.06
CA PHE A 4 -18.22 -5.00 -14.79
C PHE A 4 -16.94 -4.18 -14.58
N LEU A 5 -16.53 -3.94 -13.32
CA LEU A 5 -15.32 -3.18 -13.02
C LEU A 5 -14.06 -3.84 -13.58
N ALA A 6 -13.95 -5.16 -13.45
CA ALA A 6 -12.79 -5.91 -13.92
C ALA A 6 -12.67 -5.88 -15.45
N GLN A 7 -13.79 -5.98 -16.17
CA GLN A 7 -13.85 -5.88 -17.64
C GLN A 7 -13.60 -4.44 -18.11
N THR A 8 -14.24 -3.44 -17.49
CA THR A 8 -14.03 -2.02 -17.83
C THR A 8 -12.58 -1.60 -17.65
N LEU A 9 -11.91 -2.04 -16.57
CA LEU A 9 -10.48 -1.80 -16.36
C LEU A 9 -9.61 -2.65 -17.29
N ALA A 10 -10.07 -3.82 -17.74
CA ALA A 10 -9.33 -4.64 -18.68
C ALA A 10 -9.28 -3.99 -20.09
N GLU A 11 -10.33 -3.28 -20.46
CA GLU A 11 -10.48 -2.64 -21.77
C GLU A 11 -10.05 -1.16 -21.75
N SER A 12 -9.70 -0.60 -20.59
CA SER A 12 -9.38 0.82 -20.48
C SER A 12 -7.98 1.16 -21.01
N PRO A 13 -7.78 2.38 -21.57
CA PRO A 13 -6.46 2.88 -21.95
C PRO A 13 -5.49 2.91 -20.76
N THR A 14 -5.99 3.10 -19.54
CA THR A 14 -5.16 3.12 -18.33
C THR A 14 -4.43 1.80 -18.10
N ARG A 15 -5.04 0.66 -18.45
CA ARG A 15 -4.35 -0.64 -18.35
C ARG A 15 -3.16 -0.71 -19.29
N GLU A 16 -3.35 -0.29 -20.54
CA GLU A 16 -2.28 -0.30 -21.54
C GLU A 16 -1.10 0.56 -21.10
N TRP A 17 -1.39 1.75 -20.58
CA TRP A 17 -0.38 2.63 -20.00
C TRP A 17 0.36 1.99 -18.82
N MET A 18 -0.34 1.34 -17.90
CA MET A 18 0.30 0.68 -16.74
C MET A 18 1.16 -0.52 -17.17
N VAL A 19 0.69 -1.33 -18.12
CA VAL A 19 1.47 -2.44 -18.69
C VAL A 19 2.70 -1.91 -19.43
N TYR A 20 2.55 -0.83 -20.20
CA TYR A 20 3.65 -0.16 -20.88
C TYR A 20 4.71 0.32 -19.88
N LEU A 21 4.32 1.03 -18.82
CA LEU A 21 5.25 1.52 -17.79
C LEU A 21 6.02 0.36 -17.14
N LEU A 22 5.31 -0.71 -16.74
CA LEU A 22 5.92 -1.87 -16.10
C LEU A 22 6.89 -2.64 -17.01
N GLY A 23 6.67 -2.61 -18.33
CA GLY A 23 7.52 -3.28 -19.31
C GLY A 23 8.69 -2.42 -19.81
N ASN A 24 8.55 -1.09 -19.86
CA ASN A 24 9.50 -0.18 -20.51
C ASN A 24 10.35 0.62 -19.52
N VAL A 25 9.91 0.81 -18.28
CA VAL A 25 10.72 1.51 -17.26
C VAL A 25 11.62 0.50 -16.55
N PRO A 26 12.96 0.61 -16.67
CA PRO A 26 13.87 -0.35 -16.05
C PRO A 26 13.70 -0.40 -14.52
N GLY A 27 13.47 -1.60 -14.00
CA GLY A 27 13.36 -1.83 -12.55
C GLY A 27 12.09 -1.29 -11.89
N LEU A 28 11.11 -0.78 -12.65
CA LEU A 28 9.88 -0.26 -12.06
C LEU A 28 9.13 -1.29 -11.20
N PRO A 29 8.93 -2.56 -11.63
CA PRO A 29 8.24 -3.55 -10.80
C PRO A 29 8.91 -3.78 -9.43
N PRO A 30 10.22 -4.10 -9.31
CA PRO A 30 10.84 -4.29 -8.01
C PRO A 30 10.91 -3.01 -7.18
N ILE A 31 11.08 -1.83 -7.79
CA ILE A 31 11.08 -0.54 -7.06
C ILE A 31 9.70 -0.29 -6.44
N ALA A 32 8.63 -0.39 -7.23
CA ALA A 32 7.26 -0.20 -6.75
C ALA A 32 6.92 -1.20 -5.64
N GLN A 33 7.29 -2.47 -5.81
CA GLN A 33 7.07 -3.50 -4.80
C GLN A 33 7.87 -3.24 -3.51
N SER A 34 9.09 -2.70 -3.60
CA SER A 34 9.91 -2.35 -2.45
C SER A 34 9.27 -1.25 -1.62
N PHE A 35 8.81 -0.17 -2.26
CA PHE A 35 8.08 0.90 -1.61
C PHE A 35 6.75 0.41 -1.00
N HIS A 36 6.05 -0.50 -1.68
CA HIS A 36 4.83 -1.12 -1.18
C HIS A 36 5.10 -1.87 0.15
N ILE A 37 6.11 -2.75 0.17
CA ILE A 37 6.48 -3.52 1.36
C ILE A 37 6.94 -2.61 2.50
N MET A 38 7.75 -1.59 2.20
CA MET A 38 8.16 -0.59 3.21
C MET A 38 6.95 0.17 3.78
N GLY A 39 5.97 0.53 2.93
CA GLY A 39 4.72 1.15 3.36
C GLY A 39 3.91 0.24 4.30
N ILE A 40 3.75 -1.04 3.95
CA ILE A 40 3.12 -2.05 4.83
C ILE A 40 3.86 -2.12 6.17
N ALA A 41 5.18 -2.23 6.14
CA ALA A 41 6.00 -2.34 7.35
C ALA A 41 5.86 -1.10 8.26
N ALA A 42 5.78 0.10 7.68
CA ALA A 42 5.56 1.33 8.43
C ALA A 42 4.18 1.38 9.07
N VAL A 43 3.12 0.98 8.36
CA VAL A 43 1.75 0.93 8.90
C VAL A 43 1.65 -0.10 10.03
N VAL A 44 2.08 -1.33 9.77
CA VAL A 44 2.06 -2.43 10.76
C VAL A 44 2.92 -2.08 11.96
N GLY A 45 4.13 -1.54 11.74
CA GLY A 45 5.03 -1.10 12.80
C GLY A 45 4.41 -0.03 13.69
N SER A 46 3.73 0.97 13.11
CA SER A 46 3.01 1.99 13.88
C SER A 46 1.90 1.39 14.76
N ILE A 47 1.12 0.45 14.23
CA ILE A 47 0.06 -0.24 14.99
C ILE A 47 0.67 -1.04 16.14
N VAL A 48 1.66 -1.88 15.85
CA VAL A 48 2.35 -2.71 16.86
C VAL A 48 2.95 -1.85 17.97
N MET A 49 3.55 -0.71 17.64
CA MET A 49 4.11 0.21 18.64
C MET A 49 3.04 0.80 19.57
N VAL A 50 1.87 1.14 19.04
CA VAL A 50 0.74 1.64 19.84
C VAL A 50 0.15 0.53 20.72
N ASP A 51 -0.01 -0.67 20.18
CA ASP A 51 -0.54 -1.83 20.92
C ASP A 51 0.39 -2.24 22.06
N LEU A 52 1.71 -2.35 21.81
CA LEU A 52 2.70 -2.66 22.84
C LEU A 52 2.74 -1.60 23.95
N LYS A 53 2.48 -0.34 23.60
CA LYS A 53 2.35 0.74 24.59
C LYS A 53 1.09 0.57 25.45
N PHE A 54 -0.05 0.23 24.85
CA PHE A 54 -1.27 -0.05 25.62
C PHE A 54 -1.15 -1.28 26.51
N LEU A 55 -0.40 -2.30 26.07
CA LEU A 55 -0.10 -3.49 26.87
C LEU A 55 0.94 -3.24 27.98
N GLY A 56 1.56 -2.05 28.03
CA GLY A 56 2.60 -1.71 29.01
C GLY A 56 3.95 -2.38 28.76
N VAL A 57 4.13 -3.04 27.61
CA VAL A 57 5.38 -3.75 27.23
C VAL A 57 6.41 -2.79 26.66
N ALA A 58 5.98 -1.74 25.95
CA ALA A 58 6.88 -0.78 25.32
C ALA A 58 6.57 0.68 25.72
N LEU A 59 7.63 1.51 25.72
CA LEU A 59 7.59 2.96 26.00
C LEU A 59 6.78 3.36 27.25
N PRO A 60 6.98 2.76 28.44
CA PRO A 60 6.14 3.00 29.62
C PRO A 60 6.05 4.48 30.03
N ASN A 61 7.12 5.25 29.81
CA ASN A 61 7.21 6.67 30.18
C ASN A 61 6.73 7.65 29.10
N GLN A 62 6.30 7.17 27.92
CA GLN A 62 5.81 8.05 26.85
C GLN A 62 4.31 8.33 26.97
N ASN A 63 3.91 9.56 26.63
CA ASN A 63 2.51 9.92 26.52
C ASN A 63 1.92 9.36 25.21
N VAL A 64 0.84 8.58 25.30
CA VAL A 64 0.19 7.92 24.15
C VAL A 64 -0.32 8.93 23.12
N SER A 65 -0.93 10.03 23.58
CA SER A 65 -1.45 11.08 22.69
C SER A 65 -0.34 11.72 21.88
N GLU A 66 0.80 12.02 22.51
CA GLU A 66 1.96 12.55 21.80
C GLU A 66 2.55 11.55 20.80
N MET A 67 2.60 10.28 21.17
CA MET A 67 3.08 9.22 20.31
C MET A 67 2.21 9.06 19.06
N ILE A 68 0.88 9.03 19.23
CA ILE A 68 -0.08 8.97 18.12
C ILE A 68 0.03 10.22 17.25
N ARG A 69 0.12 11.42 17.85
CA ARG A 69 0.26 12.68 17.11
C ARG A 69 1.47 12.69 16.17
N ARG A 70 2.56 12.02 16.57
CA ARG A 70 3.78 11.87 15.76
C ARG A 70 3.68 10.74 14.73
N LEU A 71 3.09 9.60 15.09
CA LEU A 71 3.01 8.42 14.21
C LEU A 71 1.94 8.58 13.12
N LEU A 72 0.86 9.32 13.39
CA LEU A 72 -0.30 9.39 12.50
C LEU A 72 0.03 9.99 11.11
N PRO A 73 0.77 11.11 10.98
CA PRO A 73 1.16 11.63 9.68
C PRO A 73 1.98 10.63 8.85
N TRP A 74 2.95 9.95 9.48
CA TRP A 74 3.76 8.93 8.82
C TRP A 74 2.94 7.73 8.36
N THR A 75 1.97 7.31 9.18
CA THR A 75 1.05 6.22 8.84
C THR A 75 0.20 6.60 7.62
N TRP A 76 -0.28 7.84 7.54
CA TRP A 76 -1.01 8.33 6.36
C TRP A 76 -0.13 8.38 5.10
N TYR A 77 1.11 8.87 5.20
CA TYR A 77 2.04 8.84 4.07
C TYR A 77 2.33 7.41 3.61
N ALA A 78 2.55 6.48 4.56
CA ALA A 78 2.77 5.08 4.25
C ALA A 78 1.56 4.46 3.55
N LEU A 79 0.33 4.73 4.02
CA LEU A 79 -0.91 4.29 3.37
C LEU A 79 -1.04 4.84 1.94
N ALA A 80 -0.73 6.12 1.73
CA ALA A 80 -0.78 6.73 0.41
C ALA A 80 0.23 6.10 -0.56
N VAL A 81 1.47 5.89 -0.12
CA VAL A 81 2.50 5.18 -0.90
C VAL A 81 2.05 3.77 -1.23
N ASN A 82 1.48 3.07 -0.25
CA ASN A 82 1.04 1.70 -0.40
C ASN A 82 -0.12 1.58 -1.41
N ALA A 83 -1.10 2.47 -1.32
CA ALA A 83 -2.20 2.57 -2.27
C ALA A 83 -1.70 2.87 -3.68
N ALA A 84 -0.84 3.87 -3.85
CA ALA A 84 -0.31 4.26 -5.15
C ALA A 84 0.49 3.13 -5.82
N THR A 85 1.41 2.50 -5.08
CA THR A 85 2.25 1.40 -5.58
C THR A 85 1.43 0.14 -5.88
N GLY A 86 0.43 -0.19 -5.05
CA GLY A 86 -0.45 -1.35 -5.28
C GLY A 86 -1.38 -1.14 -6.48
N LEU A 87 -1.91 0.07 -6.66
CA LEU A 87 -2.80 0.40 -7.77
C LEU A 87 -2.15 0.18 -9.14
N ILE A 88 -0.85 0.41 -9.29
CA ILE A 88 -0.13 0.15 -10.54
C ILE A 88 -0.35 -1.30 -11.00
N PHE A 89 -0.21 -2.26 -10.08
CA PHE A 89 -0.35 -3.68 -10.40
C PHE A 89 -1.80 -4.09 -10.62
N VAL A 90 -2.72 -3.59 -9.80
CA VAL A 90 -4.17 -3.87 -9.95
C VAL A 90 -4.68 -3.37 -11.30
N LEU A 91 -4.30 -2.14 -11.69
CA LEU A 91 -4.69 -1.56 -12.96
C LEU A 91 -4.02 -2.24 -14.16
N ALA A 92 -2.78 -2.74 -14.00
CA ALA A 92 -2.10 -3.47 -15.07
C ALA A 92 -2.70 -4.86 -15.32
N ARG A 93 -3.21 -5.54 -14.28
CA ARG A 93 -3.73 -6.92 -14.36
C ARG A 93 -5.05 -7.09 -13.59
N PRO A 94 -6.12 -6.35 -13.94
CA PRO A 94 -7.35 -6.33 -13.14
C PRO A 94 -7.98 -7.71 -13.01
N ILE A 95 -8.09 -8.50 -14.09
CA ILE A 95 -8.66 -9.86 -14.03
C ILE A 95 -7.90 -10.76 -13.04
N ARG A 96 -6.57 -10.62 -12.94
CA ARG A 96 -5.78 -11.43 -12.00
C ARG A 96 -6.12 -11.08 -10.55
N TYR A 97 -6.21 -9.81 -10.19
CA TYR A 97 -6.46 -9.37 -8.80
C TYR A 97 -7.95 -9.43 -8.43
N PHE A 98 -8.81 -8.97 -9.35
CA PHE A 98 -10.06 -9.59 -9.77
C PHE A 98 -10.40 -10.93 -9.13
N TYR A 99 -9.93 -12.00 -9.77
CA TYR A 99 -10.43 -13.36 -9.66
C TYR A 99 -9.43 -14.33 -9.05
N ASN A 100 -8.40 -13.82 -8.37
CA ASN A 100 -7.55 -14.67 -7.57
C ASN A 100 -8.42 -15.36 -6.49
N PRO A 101 -8.34 -16.69 -6.34
CA PRO A 101 -9.03 -17.41 -5.28
C PRO A 101 -8.54 -16.97 -3.89
#